data_AF-A0AAV9I5X0-F1
#
_entry.id   AF-A0AAV9I5X0-F1
#
_cell.length_a   1.000
_cell.length_b   1.000
_cell.length_c   1.000
_cell.angle_alpha   90.00
_cell.angle_beta   90.00
_cell.angle_gamma   90.00
#
_symmetry.space_group_name_H-M   'P 1'
#
loop_
_entity.id
_entity.type
_entity.pdbx_description
1 polymer ?
#
loop_
_entity_poly.entity_id
_entity_poly.type
_entity_poly.pdbx_seq_one_letter_code
_entity_poly.pdbx_strand_id
1 'polypeptide(L)' 'MEELRSFIRKSQTRQLYRQFLRLVKLAPPSDQKELKDSIKLEFKKHLSETRDGHIAFLLAQGRKRLLELENLLKMSK' A
#
# COMPACT_ATOMS: atom_id res chain seq x y z
N MET A 1 -25.96 -1.99 3.81
CA MET A 1 -25.13 -0.96 3.14
C MET A 1 -23.74 -0.79 3.76
N GLU A 2 -23.60 -0.80 5.09
CA GLU A 2 -22.32 -0.64 5.78
C GLU A 2 -21.35 -1.82 5.56
N GLU A 3 -21.86 -3.06 5.57
CA GLU A 3 -21.08 -4.26 5.25
C GLU A 3 -20.48 -4.24 3.84
N LEU A 4 -21.24 -3.78 2.85
CA LEU A 4 -20.77 -3.66 1.47
C LEU A 4 -19.63 -2.64 1.35
N ARG A 5 -19.75 -1.48 2.02
CA ARG A 5 -18.67 -0.47 2.06
C ARG A 5 -17.41 -1.05 2.70
N SER A 6 -17.54 -1.71 3.84
CA SER A 6 -16.41 -2.40 4.52
C SER A 6 -15.75 -3.45 3.63
N PHE A 7 -16.54 -4.26 2.92
CA PHE A 7 -16.03 -5.25 1.96
C PHE A 7 -15.24 -4.59 0.82
N ILE A 8 -15.79 -3.53 0.22
CA ILE A 8 -15.12 -2.77 -0.85
C ILE A 8 -13.81 -2.18 -0.34
N ARG A 9 -13.79 -1.55 0.85
CA ARG A 9 -12.56 -1.01 1.45
C ARG A 9 -11.50 -2.08 1.68
N LYS A 10 -11.87 -3.21 2.29
CA LYS A 10 -10.95 -4.34 2.49
C LYS A 10 -10.36 -4.84 1.16
N SER A 11 -11.18 -4.88 0.11
CA SER A 11 -10.72 -5.25 -1.24
C SER A 11 -9.72 -4.23 -1.79
N GLN A 12 -10.02 -2.94 -1.68
CA GLN A 12 -9.14 -1.84 -2.11
C GLN A 12 -7.80 -1.86 -1.35
N THR A 13 -7.82 -2.06 -0.03
CA THR A 13 -6.61 -2.15 0.79
C THR A 13 -5.74 -3.34 0.39
N ARG A 14 -6.35 -4.51 0.16
CA ARG A 14 -5.61 -5.69 -0.33
C ARG A 14 -5.02 -5.47 -1.72
N GLN A 15 -5.75 -4.78 -2.60
CA GLN A 15 -5.24 -4.45 -3.94
C GLN A 15 -4.03 -3.51 -3.83
N LEU A 16 -4.13 -2.45 -3.03
CA LEU A 16 -3.05 -1.49 -2.83
C LEU A 16 -1.81 -2.16 -2.24
N TYR A 17 -1.98 -3.02 -1.23
CA TYR A 17 -0.89 -3.80 -0.66
C TYR A 17 -0.15 -4.65 -1.71
N ARG A 18 -0.91 -5.36 -2.56
CA ARG A 18 -0.32 -6.17 -3.64
C ARG A 18 0.40 -5.31 -4.67
N GLN A 19 -0.07 -4.09 -4.96
CA GLN A 19 0.62 -3.18 -5.87
C GLN A 19 1.97 -2.76 -5.31
N PHE A 20 2.05 -2.36 -4.03
CA PHE A 20 3.32 -2.06 -3.37
C PHE A 20 4.29 -3.24 -3.41
N LEU A 21 3.82 -4.45 -3.11
CA LEU A 21 4.67 -5.65 -3.16
C LEU A 21 5.18 -5.98 -4.58
N ARG A 22 4.48 -5.57 -5.64
CA ARG A 22 4.99 -5.70 -7.01
C ARG A 22 6.11 -4.72 -7.29
N LEU A 23 6.02 -3.49 -6.77
CA LEU A 23 7.07 -2.47 -6.94
C LEU A 23 8.38 -2.87 -6.26
N VAL A 24 8.33 -3.67 -5.18
CA VAL A 24 9.55 -4.23 -4.55
C VAL A 24 10.49 -4.87 -5.58
N LYS A 25 9.95 -5.54 -6.61
CA LYS A 25 10.76 -6.19 -7.65
C LYS A 25 11.51 -5.22 -8.56
N LEU A 26 11.15 -3.94 -8.55
CA LEU A 26 11.84 -2.90 -9.32
C LEU A 26 13.04 -2.33 -8.57
N ALA A 27 13.13 -2.54 -7.25
CA ALA A 27 14.27 -2.09 -6.46
C ALA A 27 15.51 -2.99 -6.65
N PRO A 28 16.73 -2.45 -6.42
CA PRO A 28 17.95 -3.23 -6.37
C PRO A 28 17.83 -4.41 -5.40
N PRO A 29 18.41 -5.60 -5.71
CA PRO A 29 18.27 -6.79 -4.86
C PRO A 29 18.65 -6.58 -3.39
N SER A 30 19.63 -5.71 -3.10
CA SER A 30 20.05 -5.33 -1.75
C SER A 30 18.92 -4.70 -0.93
N ASP A 31 18.06 -3.93 -1.58
CA ASP A 31 17.09 -3.04 -0.93
C ASP A 31 15.69 -3.68 -0.86
N GLN A 32 15.45 -4.75 -1.63
CA GLN A 32 14.12 -5.38 -1.74
C GLN A 32 13.58 -5.87 -0.40
N LYS A 33 14.46 -6.43 0.45
CA LYS A 33 14.05 -6.95 1.76
C LYS A 33 13.56 -5.82 2.66
N GLU A 34 14.35 -4.77 2.79
CA GLU A 34 14.03 -3.62 3.63
C GLU A 34 12.77 -2.90 3.14
N LEU A 35 12.65 -2.69 1.83
CA LEU A 35 11.46 -2.08 1.23
C LEU A 35 10.20 -2.91 1.49
N LYS A 36 10.28 -4.24 1.31
CA LYS A 36 9.17 -5.15 1.58
C LYS A 36 8.74 -5.13 3.04
N ASP A 37 9.69 -5.13 3.96
CA ASP A 37 9.41 -5.12 5.40
C ASP A 37 8.83 -3.78 5.84
N SER A 38 9.32 -2.67 5.29
CA SER A 38 8.75 -1.33 5.50
C SER A 38 7.31 -1.23 5.01
N ILE A 39 7.00 -1.74 3.81
CA ILE A 39 5.63 -1.82 3.28
C ILE A 39 4.74 -2.64 4.22
N LYS A 40 5.18 -3.82 4.65
CA LYS A 40 4.42 -4.66 5.58
C LYS A 40 4.15 -3.96 6.90
N LEU A 41 5.16 -3.30 7.46
CA LEU A 41 5.04 -2.58 8.73
C LEU A 41 3.99 -1.46 8.62
N GLU A 42 4.03 -0.69 7.53
CA GLU A 42 3.07 0.40 7.33
C GLU A 42 1.63 -0.10 7.25
N PHE A 43 1.35 -1.17 6.49
CA PHE A 43 0.00 -1.76 6.46
C PHE A 43 -0.39 -2.36 7.82
N LYS A 44 0.56 -2.93 8.58
CA LYS A 44 0.31 -3.48 9.91
C LYS A 44 -0.13 -2.40 10.92
N LYS A 45 0.42 -1.19 10.84
CA LYS A 45 0.07 -0.06 11.74
C LYS A 45 -1.43 0.28 11.70
N HIS A 46 -2.12 -0.03 10.61
CA HIS A 46 -3.52 0.32 10.40
C HIS A 46 -4.47 -0.89 10.34
N LEU A 47 -4.04 -2.07 10.80
CA LEU A 47 -4.85 -3.30 10.75
C LEU A 47 -6.17 -3.21 11.52
N SER A 48 -6.19 -2.46 12.62
CA SER A 48 -7.36 -2.29 13.49
C SER A 48 -8.23 -1.08 13.10
N GLU A 49 -7.92 -0.37 12.01
CA GLU A 49 -8.71 0.78 11.61
C GLU A 49 -10.06 0.34 11.05
N THR A 50 -11.13 0.89 11.62
CA THR A 50 -12.53 0.56 11.28
C THR A 50 -13.30 1.76 10.78
N ARG A 51 -12.80 2.99 10.96
CA ARG A 51 -13.47 4.22 10.52
C ARG A 51 -13.36 4.37 9.02
N ASP A 52 -14.47 4.22 8.29
CA ASP A 52 -14.49 4.26 6.82
C ASP A 52 -13.82 5.53 6.25
N GLY A 53 -14.09 6.70 6.83
CA GLY A 53 -13.48 7.95 6.40
C GLY A 53 -11.96 7.95 6.51
N HIS A 54 -11.40 7.36 7.57
CA HIS A 54 -9.96 7.26 7.74
C HIS A 54 -9.36 6.20 6.81
N ILE A 55 -10.03 5.06 6.60
CA ILE A 55 -9.59 4.06 5.62
C ILE A 55 -9.57 4.66 4.20
N ALA A 56 -10.59 5.43 3.84
CA ALA A 56 -10.66 6.12 2.55
C ALA A 56 -9.49 7.11 2.37
N PHE A 57 -9.19 7.88 3.43
CA PHE A 57 -8.04 8.79 3.45
C PHE A 57 -6.71 8.04 3.29
N LEU A 58 -6.48 6.96 4.05
CA LEU A 58 -5.28 6.14 3.97
C LEU A 58 -5.12 5.51 2.58
N LEU A 59 -6.22 5.06 1.96
CA LEU A 59 -6.21 4.56 0.58
C LEU A 59 -5.80 5.64 -0.43
N ALA A 60 -6.31 6.87 -0.28
CA ALA A 60 -5.94 7.98 -1.15
C ALA A 60 -4.44 8.34 -0.99
N GLN A 61 -3.97 8.48 0.24
CA GLN A 61 -2.56 8.73 0.53
C GLN A 61 -1.65 7.61 0.01
N GLY A 62 -2.03 6.36 0.27
CA GLY A 62 -1.24 5.21 -0.17
C GLY A 62 -1.17 5.08 -1.70
N ARG A 63 -2.23 5.44 -2.44
CA ARG A 63 -2.18 5.49 -3.92
C ARG A 63 -1.21 6.56 -4.42
N LYS A 64 -1.18 7.74 -3.78
CA LYS A 64 -0.21 8.79 -4.11
C LYS A 64 1.22 8.31 -3.89
N ARG A 65 1.50 7.74 -2.71
CA ARG A 65 2.82 7.15 -2.37
C ARG A 65 3.23 6.02 -3.32
N LEU A 66 2.27 5.21 -3.79
CA LEU A 66 2.53 4.14 -4.75
C LEU A 66 3.07 4.71 -6.08
N LEU A 67 2.43 5.75 -6.61
CA LEU A 67 2.86 6.41 -7.86
C LEU A 67 4.25 7.06 -7.69
N GLU A 68 4.46 7.74 -6.57
CA GLU A 68 5.76 8.34 -6.24
C GLU A 68 6.86 7.28 -6.18
N LEU A 69 6.64 6.17 -5.46
CA LEU A 69 7.59 5.07 -5.37
C LEU A 69 7.85 4.41 -6.72
N GLU A 70 6.81 4.20 -7.54
CA GLU A 70 6.96 3.63 -8.87
C GLU A 70 7.84 4.51 -9.76
N ASN A 71 7.64 5.83 -9.73
CA ASN A 71 8.46 6.77 -10.50
C ASN A 71 9.92 6.76 -10.02
N LEU A 72 10.15 6.79 -8.71
CA LEU A 72 11.50 6.73 -8.13
C LEU A 72 12.24 5.45 -8.55
N LEU A 73 11.58 4.29 -8.42
CA LEU A 73 12.20 3.00 -8.76
C LEU A 73 12.45 2.83 -10.27
N LYS A 74 11.64 3.48 -11.13
CA LYS A 74 11.88 3.49 -12.58
C LYS A 74 13.02 4.42 -12.98
N MET A 75 13.23 5.51 -12.26
CA MET A 75 14.33 6.45 -12.51
C MET A 75 15.69 5.93 -12.02
N SER A 76 15.70 5.05 -11.02
CA SER A 76 16.92 4.42 -10.50
C SER A 76 17.37 3.18 -11.30
N LYS A 77 16.72 2.86 -12.42
CA LYS A 77 17.10 1.81 -13.36
C LYS A 77 17.87 2.38 -14.53
#